data_AF-K1RNX6-F1
#
_entry.id   AF-K1RNX6-F1
#
_cell.length_a   1.000
_cell.length_b   1.000
_cell.length_c   1.000
_cell.angle_alpha   90.00
_cell.angle_beta   90.00
_cell.angle_gamma   90.00
#
_symmetry.space_group_name_H-M   'P 1'
#
loop_
_entity.id
_entity.type
_entity.pdbx_description
1 polymer ?
#
loop_
_entity_poly.entity_id
_entity_poly.type
_entity_poly.pdbx_seq_one_letter_code
_entity_poly.pdbx_strand_id
1 'polypeptide(L)'
;LVNYSEEFDDISPALLAKSFQKNAEMISEYRVLSSAGEGIDYQGKVLLNSRAVRLLSYVEDMSGDEKVRTIQSKELWLAEDMTFYVVSCMSTITMDKEEAICLNEHRSVVTTVECEDDIFFDMGSLICELDDICLFELLADADATIYEL
;
A
#
# COMPACT_ATOMS: atom_id res chain seq x y z
N LEU A 1 -24.27 2.38 14.84
CA LEU A 1 -23.01 2.97 14.34
C LEU A 1 -22.06 3.07 15.51
N VAL A 2 -20.85 2.53 15.36
CA VAL A 2 -19.74 2.81 16.28
C VAL A 2 -19.31 4.26 16.05
N ASN A 3 -19.06 5.02 17.12
CA ASN A 3 -18.60 6.40 17.01
C ASN A 3 -17.07 6.41 17.01
N TYR A 4 -16.48 6.79 15.88
CA TYR A 4 -15.04 6.89 15.70
C TYR A 4 -14.50 8.32 15.87
N SER A 5 -15.35 9.28 16.26
CA SER A 5 -14.97 10.70 16.28
C SER A 5 -13.71 10.99 17.11
N GLU A 6 -13.55 10.32 18.25
CA GLU A 6 -12.40 10.50 19.14
C GLU A 6 -11.11 9.92 18.52
N GLU A 7 -11.20 8.86 17.71
CA GLU A 7 -10.04 8.22 17.08
C GLU A 7 -9.49 9.04 15.90
N PHE A 8 -10.33 9.90 15.30
CA PHE A 8 -9.90 10.82 14.24
C PHE A 8 -9.23 12.09 14.76
N ASP A 9 -9.39 12.43 16.05
CA ASP A 9 -8.82 13.67 16.62
C ASP A 9 -7.27 13.65 16.62
N ASP A 10 -6.68 12.46 16.67
CA ASP A 10 -5.23 12.26 16.65
C ASP A 10 -4.66 12.25 15.21
N ILE A 11 -5.51 12.12 14.19
CA ILE A 11 -5.10 12.07 12.78
C ILE A 11 -4.97 13.48 12.20
N SER A 12 -3.75 13.90 11.92
CA SER A 12 -3.46 15.23 11.36
C SER A 12 -3.68 15.28 9.85
N PRO A 13 -4.66 16.06 9.33
CA PRO A 13 -4.89 16.16 7.89
C PRO A 13 -3.71 16.75 7.14
N ALA A 14 -2.92 17.62 7.78
CA ALA A 14 -1.74 18.23 7.18
C ALA A 14 -0.60 17.22 7.00
N LEU A 15 -0.40 16.32 7.97
CA LEU A 15 0.61 15.25 7.87
C LEU A 15 0.18 14.20 6.83
N LEU A 16 -1.10 13.81 6.81
CA LEU A 16 -1.62 12.93 5.77
C LEU A 16 -1.42 13.53 4.38
N ALA A 17 -1.81 14.79 4.16
CA ALA A 17 -1.66 15.44 2.86
C ALA A 17 -0.19 15.49 2.41
N LYS A 18 0.73 15.77 3.33
CA LYS A 18 2.17 15.77 3.07
C LYS A 18 2.67 14.37 2.70
N SER A 19 2.34 13.37 3.49
CA SER A 19 2.73 11.98 3.25
C SER A 19 2.15 11.47 1.92
N PHE A 20 0.87 11.74 1.64
CA PHE A 20 0.23 11.30 0.41
C PHE A 20 0.84 11.96 -0.82
N GLN A 21 1.13 13.26 -0.77
CA GLN A 21 1.79 13.96 -1.88
C GLN A 21 3.17 13.37 -2.20
N LYS A 22 3.93 13.03 -1.15
CA LYS A 22 5.27 12.44 -1.22
C LYS A 22 5.25 11.01 -1.75
N ASN A 23 4.31 10.19 -1.29
CA ASN A 23 4.28 8.75 -1.54
C ASN A 23 3.40 8.34 -2.74
N ALA A 24 2.60 9.26 -3.30
CA ALA A 24 1.76 8.94 -4.45
C ALA A 24 2.58 8.54 -5.68
N GLU A 25 2.27 7.38 -6.25
CA GLU A 25 2.96 6.82 -7.40
C GLU A 25 2.01 6.43 -8.54
N MET A 26 2.55 6.30 -9.75
CA MET A 26 1.82 5.71 -10.88
C MET A 26 1.76 4.20 -10.68
N ILE A 27 0.54 3.67 -10.49
CA ILE A 27 0.35 2.22 -10.33
C ILE A 27 0.31 1.56 -11.71
N SER A 28 1.00 0.45 -11.87
CA SER A 28 0.94 -0.39 -13.07
C SER A 28 0.13 -1.67 -12.84
N GLU A 29 -0.55 -2.14 -13.87
CA GLU A 29 -1.24 -3.45 -13.91
C GLU A 29 -0.26 -4.60 -13.64
N TYR A 30 1.00 -4.45 -14.07
CA TYR A 30 2.05 -5.42 -13.81
C TYR A 30 3.34 -4.72 -13.42
N ARG A 31 4.02 -5.22 -12.39
CA ARG A 31 5.31 -4.73 -11.91
C ARG A 31 6.23 -5.90 -11.62
N VAL A 32 7.49 -5.77 -12.04
CA VAL A 32 8.58 -6.66 -11.65
C VAL A 32 9.67 -5.84 -10.98
N LEU A 33 10.13 -6.29 -9.83
CA LEU A 33 11.36 -5.85 -9.20
C LEU A 33 12.29 -7.04 -9.08
N SER A 34 13.54 -6.90 -9.51
CA SER A 34 14.48 -8.01 -9.48
C SER A 34 15.88 -7.57 -9.07
N SER A 35 16.41 -8.20 -8.02
CA SER A 35 17.83 -8.16 -7.66
C SER A 35 18.61 -9.38 -8.16
N ALA A 36 17.91 -10.35 -8.77
CA ALA A 36 18.49 -11.59 -9.26
C ALA A 36 19.38 -11.38 -10.51
N GLY A 37 20.69 -11.15 -10.35
CA GLY A 37 21.67 -11.22 -11.45
C GLY A 37 21.29 -10.42 -12.70
N GLU A 38 20.91 -11.11 -13.78
CA GLU A 38 20.46 -10.52 -15.06
C GLU A 38 18.96 -10.15 -15.10
N GLY A 39 18.27 -10.24 -13.97
CA GLY A 39 16.87 -9.87 -13.86
C GLY A 39 16.64 -8.38 -14.12
N ILE A 40 15.41 -8.05 -14.50
CA ILE A 40 15.03 -6.70 -14.91
C ILE A 40 13.95 -6.14 -13.99
N ASP A 41 14.05 -4.84 -13.72
CA ASP A 41 12.92 -4.08 -13.23
C ASP A 41 12.01 -3.73 -14.41
N TYR A 42 10.71 -3.98 -14.26
CA TYR A 42 9.73 -3.75 -15.32
C TYR A 42 8.45 -3.15 -14.76
N GLN A 43 7.87 -2.21 -15.50
CA GLN A 43 6.54 -1.68 -15.25
C GLN A 43 5.72 -1.84 -16.53
N GLY A 44 4.54 -2.43 -16.38
CA GLY A 44 3.59 -2.64 -17.45
C GLY A 44 2.74 -1.40 -17.72
N LYS A 45 1.53 -1.64 -18.23
CA LYS A 45 0.56 -0.59 -18.47
C LYS A 45 0.12 0.06 -17.15
N VAL A 46 -0.05 1.37 -17.17
CA VAL A 46 -0.63 2.13 -16.06
C VAL A 46 -2.05 1.65 -15.75
N LEU A 47 -2.33 1.37 -14.48
CA LEU A 47 -3.60 0.88 -13.97
C LEU A 47 -4.59 2.02 -13.70
N LEU A 48 -4.13 3.12 -13.09
CA LEU A 48 -4.96 4.26 -12.69
C LEU A 48 -4.57 5.52 -13.46
N ASN A 49 -5.54 6.39 -13.78
CA ASN A 49 -5.30 7.60 -14.57
C ASN A 49 -4.58 8.72 -13.81
N SER A 50 -4.37 8.57 -12.50
CA SER A 50 -3.65 9.50 -11.63
C SER A 50 -2.72 8.74 -10.70
N ARG A 51 -1.79 9.44 -10.04
CA ARG A 51 -1.02 8.83 -8.96
C ARG A 51 -1.94 8.48 -7.81
N ALA A 52 -1.52 7.52 -7.01
CA ALA A 52 -2.28 7.07 -5.85
C ALA A 52 -1.35 6.55 -4.75
N VAL A 53 -1.88 6.47 -3.53
CA VAL A 53 -1.24 5.86 -2.37
C VAL A 53 -2.03 4.64 -1.92
N ARG A 54 -1.32 3.57 -1.57
CA ARG A 54 -1.95 2.39 -0.96
C ARG A 54 -2.16 2.67 0.52
N LEU A 55 -3.41 2.64 0.95
CA LEU A 55 -3.78 2.84 2.36
C LEU A 55 -3.85 1.51 3.11
N LEU A 56 -4.37 0.45 2.47
CA LEU A 56 -4.55 -0.86 3.08
C LEU A 56 -4.15 -1.97 2.12
N SER A 57 -3.72 -3.11 2.68
CA SER A 57 -3.50 -4.36 1.95
C SER A 57 -3.84 -5.55 2.84
N TYR A 58 -4.94 -6.24 2.53
CA TYR A 58 -5.37 -7.46 3.22
C TYR A 58 -4.99 -8.69 2.41
N VAL A 59 -4.24 -9.60 3.02
CA VAL A 59 -3.92 -10.90 2.43
C VAL A 59 -5.14 -11.80 2.50
N GLU A 60 -5.66 -12.23 1.36
CA GLU A 60 -6.78 -13.17 1.26
C GLU A 60 -6.29 -14.63 1.23
N ASP A 61 -5.19 -14.88 0.53
CA ASP A 61 -4.61 -16.21 0.41
C ASP A 61 -3.08 -16.14 0.25
N MET A 62 -2.41 -17.19 0.72
CA MET A 62 -0.98 -17.38 0.52
C MET A 62 -0.71 -18.85 0.20
N SER A 63 -0.02 -19.09 -0.91
CA SER A 63 0.38 -20.41 -1.35
C SER A 63 1.83 -20.43 -1.83
N GLY A 64 2.37 -21.62 -2.07
CA GLY A 64 3.73 -21.81 -2.56
C GLY A 64 4.63 -22.54 -1.57
N ASP A 65 5.94 -22.40 -1.76
CA ASP A 65 6.97 -23.06 -0.97
C ASP A 65 8.07 -22.07 -0.53
N GLU A 66 9.20 -22.61 -0.04
CA GLU A 66 10.34 -21.81 0.41
C GLU A 66 10.97 -20.98 -0.72
N LYS A 67 10.86 -21.41 -1.98
CA LYS A 67 11.47 -20.76 -3.13
C LYS A 67 10.53 -19.80 -3.83
N VAL A 68 9.25 -20.14 -3.94
CA VAL A 68 8.26 -19.31 -4.64
C VAL A 68 7.01 -19.21 -3.79
N ARG A 69 6.66 -17.99 -3.39
CA ARG A 69 5.43 -17.68 -2.65
C ARG A 69 4.51 -16.85 -3.51
N THR A 70 3.24 -17.21 -3.55
CA THR A 70 2.18 -16.42 -4.18
C THR A 70 1.27 -15.88 -3.09
N ILE A 71 1.03 -14.58 -3.10
CA ILE A 71 0.18 -13.87 -2.15
C ILE A 71 -0.93 -13.21 -2.96
N GLN A 72 -2.17 -13.49 -2.59
CA GLN A 72 -3.32 -12.75 -3.11
C GLN A 72 -3.75 -11.75 -2.05
N SER A 73 -3.91 -10.49 -2.43
CA SER A 73 -4.39 -9.44 -1.55
C SER A 73 -5.47 -8.58 -2.21
N LYS A 74 -6.31 -7.99 -1.36
CA LYS A 74 -7.11 -6.82 -1.70
C LYS A 74 -6.48 -5.59 -1.09
N GLU A 75 -6.35 -4.56 -1.90
CA GLU A 75 -5.70 -3.31 -1.56
C GLU A 75 -6.69 -2.16 -1.68
N LEU A 76 -6.62 -1.21 -0.75
CA LEU A 76 -7.32 0.07 -0.84
C LEU A 76 -6.33 1.13 -1.29
N TRP A 77 -6.66 1.83 -2.38
CA TRP A 77 -5.84 2.90 -2.91
C TRP A 77 -6.63 4.21 -2.95
N LEU A 78 -5.98 5.31 -2.56
CA LEU A 78 -6.51 6.67 -2.69
C LEU A 78 -5.76 7.40 -3.80
N ALA A 79 -6.48 7.77 -4.84
CA ALA A 79 -5.96 8.55 -5.96
C ALA A 79 -5.92 10.06 -5.65
N GLU A 80 -5.08 10.80 -6.38
CA GLU A 80 -4.99 12.26 -6.26
C GLU A 80 -6.29 13.00 -6.59
N ASP A 81 -7.18 12.39 -7.37
CA ASP A 81 -8.53 12.90 -7.64
C ASP A 81 -9.54 12.63 -6.51
N MET A 82 -9.06 12.12 -5.37
CA MET A 82 -9.81 11.71 -4.18
C MET A 82 -10.72 10.49 -4.39
N THR A 83 -10.52 9.73 -5.47
CA THR A 83 -11.22 8.46 -5.70
C THR A 83 -10.55 7.33 -4.92
N PHE A 84 -11.36 6.55 -4.21
CA PHE A 84 -10.92 5.30 -3.60
C PHE A 84 -11.12 4.13 -4.55
N TYR A 85 -10.08 3.34 -4.76
CA TYR A 85 -10.09 2.14 -5.58
C TYR A 85 -9.85 0.90 -4.72
N VAL A 86 -10.69 -0.11 -4.93
CA VAL A 86 -10.43 -1.47 -4.45
C VAL A 86 -9.69 -2.21 -5.56
N VAL A 87 -8.49 -2.68 -5.25
CA VAL A 87 -7.60 -3.35 -6.22
C VAL A 87 -7.31 -4.76 -5.73
N SER A 88 -7.46 -5.75 -6.60
CA SER A 88 -6.94 -7.09 -6.35
C SER A 88 -5.49 -7.14 -6.84
N CYS A 89 -4.59 -7.64 -5.99
CA CYS A 89 -3.18 -7.81 -6.29
C CYS A 89 -2.79 -9.28 -6.10
N MET A 90 -2.13 -9.85 -7.10
CA MET A 90 -1.47 -11.14 -7.00
C MET A 90 0.03 -10.90 -7.08
N SER A 91 0.72 -11.19 -5.98
CA SER A 91 2.16 -11.03 -5.85
C SER A 91 2.84 -12.39 -5.85
N THR A 92 3.83 -12.60 -6.71
CA THR A 92 4.71 -13.77 -6.68
C THR A 92 6.11 -13.33 -6.26
N ILE A 93 6.59 -13.88 -5.16
CA ILE A 93 7.91 -13.60 -4.60
C ILE A 93 8.78 -14.84 -4.83
N THR A 94 9.89 -14.64 -5.54
CA THR A 94 10.95 -15.64 -5.67
C THR A 94 12.03 -15.38 -4.63
N MET A 95 12.37 -16.41 -3.88
CA MET A 95 13.40 -16.41 -2.84
C MET A 95 14.64 -17.15 -3.32
N ASP A 96 15.82 -16.60 -3.01
CA ASP A 96 17.06 -17.36 -2.95
C ASP A 96 17.46 -17.50 -1.48
N LYS A 97 17.33 -18.72 -0.96
CA LYS A 97 17.43 -19.01 0.49
C LYS A 97 16.42 -18.16 1.27
N GLU A 98 16.88 -17.20 2.06
CA GLU A 98 16.06 -16.34 2.91
C GLU A 98 15.85 -14.94 2.31
N GLU A 99 16.43 -14.66 1.13
CA GLU A 99 16.37 -13.34 0.49
C GLU A 99 15.35 -13.33 -0.65
N ALA A 100 14.46 -12.35 -0.67
CA ALA A 100 13.57 -12.10 -1.79
C ALA A 100 14.36 -11.48 -2.95
N ILE A 101 14.53 -12.23 -4.03
CA ILE A 101 15.34 -11.82 -5.19
C ILE A 101 14.52 -11.30 -6.36
N CYS A 102 13.22 -11.63 -6.41
CA CYS A 102 12.31 -11.11 -7.42
C CYS A 102 10.89 -11.02 -6.89
N LEU A 103 10.25 -9.87 -7.10
CA LEU A 103 8.84 -9.62 -6.82
C LEU A 103 8.13 -9.36 -8.14
N ASN A 104 7.08 -10.13 -8.41
CA ASN A 104 6.15 -9.89 -9.51
C ASN A 104 4.81 -9.52 -8.91
N GLU A 105 4.21 -8.42 -9.32
CA GLU A 105 2.88 -8.01 -8.89
C GLU A 105 1.99 -7.85 -10.11
N HIS A 106 0.80 -8.44 -10.05
CA HIS A 106 -0.25 -8.22 -11.03
C HIS A 106 -1.48 -7.64 -10.32
N ARG A 107 -1.89 -6.45 -10.74
CA ARG A 107 -3.01 -5.70 -10.16
C ARG A 107 -4.16 -5.53 -11.14
N SER A 108 -5.38 -5.55 -10.60
CA SER A 108 -6.60 -5.23 -11.34
C SER A 108 -7.57 -4.45 -10.46
N VAL A 109 -8.21 -3.42 -11.02
CA VAL A 109 -9.27 -2.70 -10.31
C VAL A 109 -10.49 -3.60 -10.19
N VAL A 110 -10.97 -3.76 -8.97
CA VAL A 110 -12.21 -4.50 -8.67
C VAL A 110 -13.40 -3.53 -8.76
N THR A 111 -13.32 -2.41 -8.04
CA THR A 111 -14.36 -1.37 -8.03
C THR A 111 -13.80 -0.04 -7.52
N THR A 112 -14.57 1.03 -7.69
CA THR A 112 -14.42 2.29 -6.94
C THR A 112 -15.35 2.26 -5.73
N VAL A 113 -14.92 2.83 -4.61
CA VAL A 113 -15.75 2.87 -3.39
C VAL A 113 -16.79 3.98 -3.53
N GLU A 114 -18.06 3.60 -3.65
CA GLU A 114 -19.19 4.54 -3.69
C GLU A 114 -20.12 4.36 -2.48
N CYS A 115 -20.13 3.16 -1.88
CA CYS A 115 -20.97 2.82 -0.74
C CYS A 115 -20.29 1.83 0.22
N GLU A 116 -20.98 1.53 1.33
CA GLU A 116 -20.49 0.60 2.36
C GLU A 116 -20.32 -0.83 1.81
N ASP A 117 -21.10 -1.25 0.82
CA ASP A 117 -20.99 -2.60 0.25
C ASP A 117 -19.71 -2.81 -0.57
N ASP A 118 -19.02 -1.73 -0.95
CA ASP A 118 -17.76 -1.79 -1.70
C ASP A 118 -16.54 -2.02 -0.80
N ILE A 119 -16.66 -1.80 0.52
CA ILE A 119 -15.54 -1.89 1.45
C ILE A 119 -15.28 -3.36 1.85
N PHE A 120 -14.01 -3.74 1.88
CA PHE A 120 -13.57 -5.10 2.25
C PHE A 120 -12.84 -5.14 3.61
N PHE A 121 -12.72 -3.99 4.27
CA PHE A 121 -11.95 -3.76 5.49
C PHE A 121 -12.84 -3.19 6.58
N ASP A 122 -12.41 -3.29 7.82
CA ASP A 122 -13.06 -2.63 8.95
C ASP A 122 -12.53 -1.19 9.10
N MET A 123 -13.42 -0.27 9.50
CA MET A 123 -13.07 1.15 9.64
C MET A 123 -11.96 1.40 10.66
N GLY A 124 -11.86 0.57 11.71
CA GLY A 124 -10.81 0.68 12.72
C GLY A 124 -9.42 0.48 12.11
N SER A 125 -9.25 -0.53 11.26
CA SER A 125 -7.99 -0.77 10.54
C SER A 125 -7.59 0.40 9.64
N LEU A 126 -8.55 1.03 8.97
CA LEU A 126 -8.26 2.24 8.18
C LEU A 126 -7.77 3.38 9.08
N ILE A 127 -8.44 3.61 10.21
CA ILE A 127 -8.06 4.65 11.18
C ILE A 127 -6.66 4.41 11.72
N CYS A 128 -6.35 3.19 12.16
CA CYS A 128 -5.03 2.83 12.65
C CYS A 128 -3.92 3.11 11.61
N GLU A 129 -4.15 2.76 10.35
CA GLU A 129 -3.15 2.97 9.29
C GLU A 129 -2.98 4.46 8.96
N LEU A 130 -4.05 5.26 9.02
CA LEU A 130 -3.95 6.72 8.86
C LEU A 130 -3.20 7.38 10.02
N ASP A 131 -3.40 6.90 11.26
CA ASP A 131 -2.65 7.35 12.43
C ASP A 131 -1.16 7.02 12.31
N ASP A 132 -0.82 5.77 11.95
CA ASP A 132 0.56 5.34 11.70
C ASP A 132 1.25 6.20 10.63
N ILE A 133 0.55 6.49 9.52
CA ILE A 133 1.06 7.37 8.46
C ILE A 133 1.38 8.77 9.00
N CYS A 134 0.51 9.33 9.86
CA CYS A 134 0.76 10.61 10.49
C CYS A 134 1.97 10.57 11.41
N LEU A 135 2.06 9.53 12.25
CA LEU A 135 3.16 9.33 13.18
C LEU A 135 4.51 9.22 12.44
N PHE A 136 4.58 8.43 11.37
CA PHE A 136 5.80 8.31 10.58
C PHE A 136 6.20 9.61 9.88
N GLU A 137 5.25 10.37 9.35
CA GLU A 137 5.56 11.66 8.72
C GLU A 137 6.03 12.69 9.77
N LEU A 138 5.46 12.67 10.97
CA LEU A 138 5.92 13.50 12.10
C LEU A 138 7.35 13.15 12.51
N LEU A 139 7.67 11.85 12.62
CA LEU A 139 9.01 11.36 12.98
C LEU A 139 10.05 11.66 11.89
N ALA A 140 9.65 11.66 10.62
CA ALA A 140 10.54 12.00 9.51
C ALA A 140 10.93 13.49 9.51
N ASP A 141 10.06 14.36 10.02
CA ASP A 141 10.32 15.81 10.16
C ASP A 141 11.09 16.17 11.44
N ALA A 142 10.98 15.35 12.47
CA ALA A 142 11.78 15.48 13.66
C ALA A 142 13.21 15.04 13.31
N ASP A 143 14.07 16.00 12.93
CA ASP A 143 15.52 15.81 12.77
C ASP A 143 16.04 15.08 14.01
N ALA A 144 16.12 13.74 13.92
CA ALA A 144 16.53 12.89 15.02
C ALA A 144 18.02 13.16 15.23
N THR A 145 18.31 14.14 16.07
CA THR A 145 19.66 14.45 16.51
C THR A 145 20.10 13.24 17.34
N ILE A 146 20.74 12.27 16.69
CA ILE A 146 21.43 11.19 17.37
C ILE A 146 22.56 11.85 18.14
N TYR A 147 22.37 12.06 19.44
CA TYR A 147 23.47 12.36 20.34
C TYR A 147 24.26 11.07 20.54
N GLU A 148 25.37 10.93 19.83
CA GLU A 148 26.38 9.92 20.18
C GLU A 148 26.91 10.27 21.59
N LEU A 149 26.78 9.32 22.51
CA LEU A 149 27.31 9.35 23.89
C LEU A 149 28.68 8.67 23.94
#